data_AF-A0A1E4RCD8-F1
#
_entry.id   AF-A0A1E4RCD8-F1
#
_cell.length_a   1.000
_cell.length_b   1.000
_cell.length_c   1.000
_cell.angle_alpha   90.00
_cell.angle_beta   90.00
_cell.angle_gamma   90.00
#
_symmetry.space_group_name_H-M   'P 1'
#
loop_
_entity.id
_entity.type
_entity.pdbx_description
1 polymer ?
#
loop_
_entity_poly.entity_id
_entity_poly.type
_entity_poly.pdbx_seq_one_letter_code
_entity_poly.pdbx_strand_id
1 'polypeptide(L)'
;MPNQGYIINISSDEEDDDDTAVEILEFRNATTNLLNNPQSNNLPKVVKRLNDVECPICFDQVDNATVTSCGHIFCLDCIQQSISSSSARGQTRGKKGVGLCPLCREKVIFKNTTLLRIKTGPKVQAPDLNEDGERKNV
;
A
#
# COMPACT_ATOMS: atom_id res chain seq x y z
N MET A 1 14.13 14.63 23.95
CA MET A 1 12.85 13.90 24.13
C MET A 1 12.93 12.62 23.32
N PRO A 2 12.87 11.42 23.92
CA PRO A 2 13.07 10.18 23.19
C PRO A 2 11.85 9.88 22.29
N ASN A 3 12.16 9.40 21.09
CA ASN A 3 11.27 9.11 19.98
C ASN A 3 10.49 7.81 20.28
N GLN A 4 9.24 7.94 20.76
CA GLN A 4 8.34 6.81 20.93
C GLN A 4 7.90 6.34 19.52
N GLY A 5 8.51 5.25 19.04
CA GLY A 5 8.04 4.58 17.84
C GLY A 5 6.59 4.15 18.06
N TYR A 6 5.68 4.62 17.21
CA TYR A 6 4.31 4.11 17.17
C TYR A 6 4.38 2.66 16.68
N ILE A 7 4.38 1.72 17.62
CA ILE A 7 4.02 0.33 17.37
C ILE A 7 2.50 0.35 17.19
N ILE A 8 2.04 -0.06 16.01
CA ILE A 8 0.61 -0.30 15.77
C ILE A 8 0.28 -1.53 16.61
N ASN A 9 -0.24 -1.31 17.81
CA ASN A 9 -0.82 -2.38 18.60
C ASN A 9 -2.19 -2.66 17.99
N ILE A 10 -2.25 -3.68 17.13
CA ILE A 10 -3.54 -4.27 16.74
C ILE A 10 -4.03 -4.94 18.01
N SER A 11 -4.94 -4.28 18.71
CA SER A 11 -5.62 -4.84 19.86
C SER A 11 -6.32 -6.11 19.40
N SER A 12 -5.93 -7.24 19.98
CA SER A 12 -6.50 -8.56 19.73
C SER A 12 -7.87 -8.74 20.40
N ASP A 13 -8.59 -7.64 20.61
CA ASP A 13 -9.85 -7.59 21.36
C ASP A 13 -11.01 -7.31 20.38
N GLU A 14 -11.25 -8.24 19.46
CA GLU A 14 -12.60 -8.50 18.95
C GLU A 14 -12.76 -10.03 18.97
N GLU A 15 -13.86 -10.48 19.56
CA GLU A 15 -14.12 -11.85 19.99
C GLU A 15 -13.88 -12.88 18.87
N ASP A 16 -13.07 -13.90 19.19
CA ASP A 16 -12.70 -15.00 18.31
C ASP A 16 -13.94 -15.83 17.90
N ASP A 17 -14.56 -15.48 16.78
CA ASP A 17 -15.29 -16.47 15.98
C ASP A 17 -14.23 -17.40 15.34
N ASP A 18 -14.27 -18.69 15.68
CA ASP A 18 -13.30 -19.74 15.31
C ASP A 18 -12.98 -19.76 13.78
N ASP A 19 -13.95 -19.36 12.96
CA ASP A 19 -13.80 -19.24 11.51
C ASP A 19 -12.79 -18.15 11.07
N THR A 20 -12.68 -17.04 11.83
CA THR A 20 -11.75 -15.92 11.53
C THR A 20 -10.31 -16.26 11.93
N ALA A 21 -10.13 -17.08 12.95
CA ALA A 21 -8.81 -17.53 13.39
C ALA A 21 -8.14 -18.42 12.33
N VAL A 22 -8.92 -19.28 11.67
CA VAL A 22 -8.44 -20.12 10.56
C VAL A 22 -8.02 -19.26 9.37
N GLU A 23 -8.81 -18.25 8.98
CA GLU A 23 -8.48 -17.35 7.87
C GLU A 23 -7.19 -16.54 8.15
N ILE A 24 -6.99 -16.08 9.39
CA ILE A 24 -5.77 -15.37 9.81
C ILE A 24 -4.55 -16.29 9.80
N LEU A 25 -4.69 -17.54 10.28
CA LEU A 25 -3.63 -18.55 10.27
C LEU A 25 -3.23 -18.95 8.84
N GLU A 26 -4.21 -19.09 7.95
CA GLU A 26 -3.98 -19.37 6.53
C GLU A 26 -3.25 -18.21 5.85
N PHE A 27 -3.69 -16.97 6.07
CA PHE A 27 -3.00 -15.80 5.53
C PHE A 27 -1.56 -15.71 6.02
N ARG A 28 -1.33 -15.95 7.33
CA ARG A 28 0.02 -15.98 7.91
C ARG A 28 0.89 -17.05 7.25
N ASN A 29 0.38 -18.26 7.06
CA ASN A 29 1.10 -19.34 6.39
C ASN A 29 1.38 -19.04 4.91
N ALA A 30 0.44 -18.40 4.20
CA ALA A 30 0.67 -17.97 2.83
C ALA A 30 1.79 -16.92 2.74
N THR A 31 1.79 -15.92 3.64
CA THR A 31 2.85 -14.91 3.67
C THR A 31 4.22 -15.50 4.04
N THR A 32 4.31 -16.43 5.01
CA THR A 32 5.57 -17.07 5.38
C THR A 32 6.12 -17.93 4.23
N ASN A 33 5.25 -18.64 3.51
CA ASN A 33 5.64 -19.41 2.32
C ASN A 33 6.20 -18.52 1.20
N LEU A 34 5.60 -17.35 0.96
CA LEU A 34 6.12 -16.39 -0.02
C LEU A 34 7.48 -15.79 0.39
N LEU A 35 7.68 -15.53 1.68
CA LEU A 35 8.95 -15.04 2.21
C LEU A 35 10.06 -16.10 2.12
N ASN A 36 9.72 -17.36 2.39
CA ASN A 36 10.67 -18.48 2.38
C ASN A 36 10.98 -19.00 0.97
N ASN A 37 10.02 -18.87 0.03
CA ASN A 37 10.15 -19.35 -1.34
C ASN A 37 9.84 -18.24 -2.37
N PRO A 38 10.74 -17.25 -2.54
CA PRO A 38 10.52 -16.09 -3.40
C PRO A 38 10.48 -16.40 -4.91
N GLN A 39 10.76 -17.64 -5.31
CA GLN A 39 10.81 -18.09 -6.72
C GLN A 39 9.51 -18.73 -7.24
N SER A 40 8.36 -18.53 -6.59
CA SER A 40 7.10 -18.97 -7.20
C SER A 40 6.90 -18.22 -8.53
N ASN A 41 6.98 -18.96 -9.64
CA ASN A 41 6.89 -18.48 -11.03
C ASN A 41 5.54 -17.81 -11.40
N ASN A 42 4.71 -17.46 -10.41
CA ASN A 42 3.38 -16.85 -10.55
C ASN A 42 3.29 -15.44 -9.95
N LEU A 43 4.38 -14.82 -9.48
CA LEU A 43 4.34 -13.40 -9.16
C LEU A 43 4.19 -12.58 -10.46
N PRO A 44 3.25 -11.62 -10.55
CA PRO A 44 3.21 -10.69 -11.68
C PRO A 44 4.59 -10.04 -11.83
N LYS A 45 5.21 -10.26 -12.99
CA LYS A 45 6.61 -10.00 -13.36
C LYS A 45 7.06 -8.53 -13.29
N VAL A 46 6.25 -7.65 -12.70
CA VAL A 46 6.47 -6.21 -12.67
C VAL A 46 6.14 -5.66 -11.28
N VAL A 47 7.00 -5.94 -10.31
CA VAL A 47 7.01 -5.20 -9.04
C VAL A 47 7.88 -3.96 -9.22
N LYS A 48 7.26 -2.79 -9.42
CA LYS A 48 7.98 -1.51 -9.36
C LYS A 48 8.37 -1.25 -7.90
N ARG A 49 9.55 -0.68 -7.66
CA ARG A 49 9.89 -0.24 -6.30
C ARG A 49 8.93 0.87 -5.91
N LEU A 50 8.57 0.95 -4.63
CA LEU A 50 7.75 2.06 -4.11
C LEU A 50 8.36 3.44 -4.42
N ASN A 51 9.69 3.52 -4.53
CA ASN A 51 10.40 4.73 -4.90
C ASN A 51 10.28 5.10 -6.39
N ASP A 52 9.88 4.15 -7.24
CA ASP A 52 9.69 4.31 -8.68
C ASP A 52 8.20 4.53 -9.03
N VAL A 53 7.36 4.81 -8.03
CA VAL A 53 5.94 5.08 -8.22
C VAL A 53 5.77 6.53 -8.66
N GLU A 54 5.11 6.71 -9.81
CA GLU A 54 4.77 8.00 -10.37
C GLU A 54 3.30 8.33 -10.06
N CYS A 55 3.02 9.58 -9.74
CA CYS A 55 1.66 10.03 -9.50
C CYS A 55 0.91 10.15 -10.84
N PRO A 56 -0.26 9.51 -11.00
CA PRO A 56 -1.02 9.56 -12.26
C PRO A 56 -1.71 10.91 -12.51
N ILE A 57 -1.62 11.87 -11.57
CA ILE A 57 -2.19 13.22 -11.72
C ILE A 57 -1.14 14.20 -12.25
N CYS A 58 0.06 14.24 -11.65
CA CYS A 58 1.13 15.15 -12.05
C CYS A 58 2.21 14.51 -12.93
N PHE A 59 2.18 13.19 -13.11
CA PHE A 59 3.15 12.40 -13.90
C PHE A 59 4.60 12.55 -13.43
N ASP A 60 4.79 12.81 -12.14
CA ASP A 60 6.09 12.93 -11.49
C ASP A 60 6.22 11.92 -10.35
N GLN A 61 7.41 11.75 -9.78
CA GLN A 61 7.63 10.92 -8.61
C GLN A 61 6.69 11.35 -7.48
N VAL A 62 6.07 10.36 -6.82
CA VAL A 62 5.10 10.66 -5.76
C VAL A 62 5.79 11.35 -4.57
N ASP A 63 5.44 12.61 -4.34
CA ASP A 63 5.78 13.34 -3.11
C ASP A 63 4.66 13.19 -2.08
N ASN A 64 5.01 12.93 -0.82
CA ASN A 64 4.08 12.66 0.27
C ASN A 64 3.01 11.63 -0.12
N ALA A 65 3.47 10.40 -0.41
CA ALA A 65 2.65 9.32 -0.92
C ALA A 65 1.39 9.10 -0.06
N THR A 66 0.24 9.31 -0.68
CA THR A 66 -1.07 9.21 -0.04
C THR A 66 -1.86 8.11 -0.69
N VAL A 67 -2.30 7.13 0.10
CA VAL A 67 -3.14 6.02 -0.34
C VAL A 67 -4.60 6.33 -0.04
N THR A 68 -5.44 6.15 -1.04
CA THR A 68 -6.89 6.26 -0.91
C THR A 68 -7.49 4.97 -0.33
N SER A 69 -8.73 5.02 0.17
CA SER A 69 -9.41 3.82 0.71
C SER A 69 -9.58 2.69 -0.32
N CYS A 70 -9.48 2.99 -1.61
CA CYS A 70 -9.50 2.02 -2.70
C CYS A 70 -8.10 1.51 -3.11
N GLY A 71 -7.05 1.84 -2.35
CA GLY A 71 -5.69 1.33 -2.54
C GLY A 71 -4.82 2.08 -3.56
N HIS A 72 -5.36 3.09 -4.26
CA HIS A 72 -4.59 3.86 -5.22
C HIS A 72 -3.74 4.97 -4.57
N ILE A 73 -2.54 5.18 -5.11
CA ILE A 73 -1.50 6.06 -4.56
C ILE A 73 -1.35 7.33 -5.41
N PHE A 74 -1.26 8.48 -4.74
CA PHE A 74 -1.06 9.80 -5.35
C PHE A 74 -0.18 10.68 -4.46
N CYS A 75 0.25 11.85 -4.96
CA CYS A 75 0.76 12.91 -4.09
C CYS A 75 -0.37 13.47 -3.21
N LEU A 76 -0.05 13.88 -1.99
CA LEU A 76 -1.01 14.49 -1.05
C LEU A 76 -1.78 15.66 -1.70
N ASP A 77 -1.04 16.61 -2.27
CA ASP A 77 -1.64 17.81 -2.88
C ASP A 77 -2.51 17.45 -4.08
N CYS A 78 -2.08 16.48 -4.88
CA CYS A 78 -2.79 16.04 -6.07
C CYS A 78 -4.14 15.39 -5.72
N ILE A 79 -4.17 14.48 -4.75
CA ILE A 79 -5.43 13.85 -4.35
C ILE A 79 -6.35 14.82 -3.62
N GLN A 80 -5.82 15.74 -2.81
CA GLN A 80 -6.59 16.78 -2.14
C GLN A 80 -7.29 17.71 -3.14
N GLN A 81 -6.58 18.14 -4.20
CA GLN A 81 -7.16 18.95 -5.27
C GLN A 81 -8.21 18.19 -6.07
N SER A 82 -7.97 16.91 -6.37
CA SER A 82 -8.92 16.05 -7.08
C SER A 82 -10.24 15.88 -6.30
N ILE A 83 -10.15 15.66 -4.98
CA ILE A 83 -11.31 15.52 -4.10
C ILE A 83 -12.10 16.84 -4.02
N SER A 84 -11.38 17.96 -3.85
CA SER A 84 -11.99 19.30 -3.83
C SER A 84 -12.71 19.61 -5.15
N SER A 85 -12.08 19.27 -6.27
CA SER A 85 -12.65 19.47 -7.61
C SER A 85 -13.87 18.59 -7.87
N SER A 86 -13.89 17.37 -7.33
CA SER A 86 -15.05 16.48 -7.41
C SER A 86 -16.24 17.05 -6.65
N SER A 87 -16.00 17.61 -5.46
CA SER A 87 -17.02 18.30 -4.68
C SER A 87 -17.58 19.52 -5.41
N ALA A 88 -16.70 20.36 -5.97
CA ALA A 88 -17.09 21.58 -6.69
C ALA A 88 -17.92 21.31 -7.96
N ARG A 89 -17.63 20.21 -8.66
CA ARG A 89 -18.38 19.77 -9.85
C ARG A 89 -19.69 19.04 -9.53
N GLY A 90 -20.14 19.06 -8.27
CA GLY A 90 -21.40 18.43 -7.86
C GLY A 90 -21.40 16.90 -7.82
N GLN A 91 -20.26 16.25 -8.07
CA GLN A 91 -20.16 14.78 -8.14
C GLN A 91 -20.43 14.10 -6.79
N THR A 92 -20.31 14.84 -5.68
CA THR A 92 -20.47 14.30 -4.31
C THR A 92 -21.56 14.99 -3.51
N ARG A 93 -22.57 15.57 -4.19
CA ARG A 93 -23.69 16.31 -3.57
C ARG A 93 -23.23 17.44 -2.63
N GLY A 94 -22.11 18.10 -2.95
CA GLY A 94 -21.56 19.21 -2.17
C GLY A 94 -20.94 18.82 -0.82
N LYS A 95 -20.73 17.53 -0.53
CA LYS A 95 -20.07 17.10 0.70
C LYS A 95 -18.57 17.44 0.66
N LYS A 96 -18.16 18.40 1.47
CA LYS A 96 -16.75 18.79 1.63
C LYS A 96 -15.89 17.59 2.06
N GLY A 97 -14.71 17.47 1.48
CA GLY A 97 -13.77 16.38 1.79
C GLY A 97 -14.16 15.01 1.24
N VAL A 98 -15.15 14.95 0.34
CA VAL A 98 -15.57 13.73 -0.34
C VAL A 98 -15.42 13.91 -1.84
N GLY A 99 -14.71 13.00 -2.49
CA GLY A 99 -14.44 13.03 -3.92
C GLY A 99 -14.44 11.64 -4.54
N LEU A 100 -14.00 11.55 -5.79
CA LEU A 100 -13.83 10.31 -6.51
C LEU A 100 -12.35 10.05 -6.77
N CYS A 101 -11.93 8.78 -6.69
CA CYS A 101 -10.59 8.37 -7.06
C CYS A 101 -10.35 8.60 -8.58
N PRO A 102 -9.25 9.23 -9.00
CA PRO A 102 -8.93 9.41 -10.42
C PRO A 102 -8.77 8.11 -11.22
N LEU A 103 -8.37 7.01 -10.56
CA LEU A 103 -8.08 5.75 -11.24
C LEU A 103 -9.31 4.84 -11.35
N CYS A 104 -10.02 4.61 -10.24
CA CYS A 104 -11.16 3.68 -10.23
C CYS A 104 -12.53 4.36 -10.04
N ARG A 105 -12.57 5.68 -9.86
CA ARG A 105 -13.80 6.46 -9.57
C ARG A 105 -14.54 6.06 -8.29
N GLU A 106 -13.95 5.23 -7.45
CA GLU A 106 -14.52 4.92 -6.15
C GLU A 106 -14.55 6.15 -5.25
N LYS A 107 -15.55 6.21 -4.36
CA LYS A 107 -15.75 7.33 -3.46
C LYS A 107 -14.63 7.37 -2.42
N VAL A 108 -13.90 8.47 -2.40
CA VAL A 108 -12.81 8.71 -1.45
C VAL A 108 -13.23 9.79 -0.46
N ILE A 109 -13.07 9.50 0.83
CA ILE A 109 -13.19 10.47 1.91
C ILE A 109 -11.77 10.86 2.31
N PHE A 110 -11.42 12.15 2.24
CA PHE A 110 -10.05 12.61 2.50
C PHE A 110 -9.55 12.21 3.91
N LYS A 111 -10.44 12.14 4.91
CA LYS A 111 -10.10 11.68 6.26
C LYS A 111 -9.65 10.21 6.32
N ASN A 112 -10.05 9.39 5.35
CA ASN A 112 -9.73 7.97 5.29
C ASN A 112 -8.51 7.69 4.40
N THR A 113 -7.83 8.73 3.90
CA THR A 113 -6.58 8.55 3.16
C THR A 113 -5.41 8.42 4.12
N THR A 114 -4.48 7.53 3.80
CA THR A 114 -3.31 7.25 4.64
C THR A 114 -2.06 7.82 3.99
N LEU A 115 -1.33 8.66 4.73
CA LEU A 115 0.00 9.11 4.33
C LEU A 115 1.03 8.03 4.65
N LEU A 116 1.75 7.57 3.63
CA LEU A 116 2.82 6.59 3.78
C LEU A 116 4.11 7.28 4.19
N ARG A 117 4.62 6.93 5.36
CA ARG A 117 5.97 7.30 5.78
C ARG A 117 6.95 6.21 5.39
N ILE A 118 7.51 6.32 4.19
CA ILE A 118 8.46 5.35 3.65
C ILE A 118 9.82 5.56 4.31
N LYS A 119 10.33 4.55 5.02
CA LYS A 119 11.73 4.50 5.47
C LYS A 119 12.54 3.72 4.44
N THR A 120 13.62 4.29 3.95
CA THR A 120 14.55 3.59 3.06
C THR A 120 15.24 2.49 3.85
N GLY A 121 15.00 1.23 3.47
CA GLY A 121 15.73 0.07 3.98
C GLY A 121 17.05 -0.16 3.22
N PRO A 122 17.96 -1.00 3.75
CA PRO A 122 19.11 -1.47 3.00
C PRO A 122 18.65 -2.10 1.68
N LYS A 123 19.44 -1.94 0.60
CA LYS A 123 19.13 -2.54 -0.70
C LYS A 123 19.07 -4.06 -0.53
N VAL A 124 17.87 -4.64 -0.56
CA VAL A 124 17.68 -6.08 -0.68
C VAL A 124 18.13 -6.46 -2.09
N GLN A 125 19.31 -7.07 -2.19
CA GLN A 125 19.73 -7.71 -3.44
C GLN A 125 18.90 -8.99 -3.57
N ALA A 126 18.37 -9.24 -4.77
CA ALA A 126 17.78 -10.55 -5.04
C ALA A 126 18.86 -11.61 -4.77
N PRO A 127 18.52 -12.76 -4.14
CA PRO A 127 19.49 -13.83 -3.96
C PRO A 127 20.10 -14.18 -5.32
N ASP A 128 21.42 -14.27 -5.38
CA ASP A 128 22.16 -14.62 -6.58
C ASP A 128 21.91 -16.12 -6.84
N LEU A 129 21.01 -16.39 -7.77
CA LEU A 129 20.55 -17.73 -8.13
C LEU A 129 21.39 -18.23 -9.31
N ASN A 130 21.87 -19.47 -9.23
CA ASN A 130 22.44 -20.16 -10.40
C ASN A 130 21.36 -20.44 -11.46
N GLU A 131 21.76 -20.79 -12.68
CA GLU A 131 20.85 -21.18 -13.77
C GLU A 131 19.91 -22.36 -13.36
N ASP A 132 20.31 -23.09 -12.32
CA ASP A 132 19.64 -24.25 -11.73
C ASP A 132 18.71 -23.89 -10.55
N GLY A 133 18.60 -22.61 -10.17
CA GLY A 133 17.76 -22.15 -9.06
C GLY A 133 18.36 -22.35 -7.65
N GLU A 134 19.60 -22.83 -7.54
CA GLU A 134 20.30 -22.95 -6.25
C GLU A 134 21.02 -21.65 -5.87
N ARG A 135 21.04 -21.34 -4.56
CA ARG A 135 21.75 -20.18 -4.00
C ARG A 135 23.26 -20.40 -4.14
N LYS A 136 23.99 -19.45 -4.75
CA LYS A 136 25.46 -19.46 -4.75
C LYS A 136 25.97 -19.36 -3.32
N ASN A 137 26.67 -20.38 -2.84
CA ASN A 137 27.38 -20.32 -1.56
C ASN A 137 28.56 -19.35 -1.71
N VAL A 138 28.64 -18.37 -0.81
CA VAL A 138 29.83 -17.54 -0.56
C VAL A 138 30.80 -18.32 0.31
#